data_AF-A0A2G8S835-F1
#
_entry.id   AF-A0A2G8S835-F1
#
_cell.length_a   1.000
_cell.length_b   1.000
_cell.length_c   1.000
_cell.angle_alpha   90.00
_cell.angle_beta   90.00
_cell.angle_gamma   90.00
#
_symmetry.space_group_name_H-M   'P 1'
#
loop_
_entity.id
_entity.type
_entity.pdbx_description
1 polymer ?
#
loop_
_entity_poly.entity_id
_entity_poly.type
_entity_poly.pdbx_seq_one_letter_code
_entity_poly.pdbx_strand_id
1 'polypeptide(L)'
;MTTGDWSGWHDGMLPSSGLTTPNLRYMHVQQMRMLLPTRDLPRLTHLCISSFTDSELPTLVGDVLQHCPALTSLILRKVRSRGRFDTEDVSNTQPLHLPHLSRVVLADMDFLAIQHFARLFVSRPVPCMQIILTNDAGALYAYEGEFFAALYLQYWRSAHPTDTPRLSVAAHASEDYPSSSGLSITLANSAHVLHISLSPLVFEWDLRRSGGRRWSEWRLSLLTPLRALPDLREVWLTDMHVDTFMSVDSLPFSGIPGETGHDLGYGQAQVQAQAAARQAQVPALETVVVVYNCSARGCRNSLSIRPTLVALPKCPSRARPNQNSQSQSQSQSQSQPASDSPALATTTGSMAPPPLAHLILAVGYDAADAASLHDTWQSALLPGGNGQVEVSATLLRELATEQYAYVRHAALRVQLMPRLALAPGELARLRECFAAVDVEEVDRIPRAPVPGCVRDEVLAPRAFVPGSVLC
;
A
#
# COMPACT_ATOMS: atom_id res chain seq x y z
N MET A 1 27.95 5.66 23.15
CA MET A 1 27.24 4.37 22.94
C MET A 1 28.30 3.30 22.81
N THR A 2 28.21 2.22 23.58
CA THR A 2 29.09 1.06 23.40
C THR A 2 28.47 0.15 22.35
N THR A 3 28.85 0.34 21.09
CA THR A 3 28.60 -0.61 20.01
C THR A 3 29.71 -1.67 20.12
N GLY A 4 29.36 -2.86 20.61
CA GLY A 4 30.24 -4.02 20.48
C GLY A 4 29.99 -4.65 19.13
N ASP A 5 31.04 -5.05 18.42
CA ASP A 5 30.95 -6.02 17.32
C ASP A 5 31.13 -7.42 17.93
N TRP A 6 30.15 -8.29 17.75
CA TRP A 6 30.02 -9.59 18.42
C TRP A 6 30.36 -10.75 17.46
N SER A 7 30.98 -10.45 16.31
CA SER A 7 31.34 -11.43 15.29
C SER A 7 32.37 -12.48 15.73
N GLY A 8 33.08 -12.28 16.84
CA GLY A 8 34.05 -13.22 17.40
C GLY A 8 33.50 -14.30 18.35
N TRP A 9 32.17 -14.46 18.43
CA TRP A 9 31.50 -15.33 19.40
C TRP A 9 31.41 -16.77 18.91
N HIS A 10 32.54 -17.48 18.94
CA HIS A 10 32.59 -18.91 18.75
C HIS A 10 32.60 -19.58 20.13
N ASP A 11 31.79 -20.61 20.32
CA ASP A 11 31.62 -21.40 21.57
C ASP A 11 30.69 -20.83 22.65
N GLY A 12 29.37 -20.93 22.39
CA GLY A 12 28.40 -21.59 23.28
C GLY A 12 28.12 -21.03 24.68
N MET A 13 28.89 -20.07 25.17
CA MET A 13 28.65 -19.39 26.43
C MET A 13 28.71 -17.90 26.16
N LEU A 14 27.56 -17.23 26.33
CA LEU A 14 27.56 -15.83 26.78
C LEU A 14 28.63 -15.72 27.89
N PRO A 15 29.43 -14.65 27.96
CA PRO A 15 30.35 -14.41 29.08
C PRO A 15 29.52 -14.39 30.36
N SER A 16 29.37 -15.58 30.95
CA SER A 16 28.30 -15.93 31.89
C SER A 16 28.60 -15.41 33.29
N SER A 17 29.76 -14.78 33.45
CA SER A 17 30.43 -14.55 34.71
C SER A 17 30.82 -13.09 34.99
N GLY A 18 30.44 -12.09 34.18
CA GLY A 18 30.79 -10.71 34.56
C GLY A 18 30.15 -9.55 33.80
N LEU A 19 29.53 -9.78 32.64
CA LEU A 19 28.80 -8.72 31.95
C LEU A 19 27.38 -8.66 32.50
N THR A 20 27.25 -8.28 33.78
CA THR A 20 26.11 -7.45 34.17
C THR A 20 26.27 -6.18 33.35
N THR A 21 25.64 -6.13 32.18
CA THR A 21 25.49 -4.89 31.41
C THR A 21 24.11 -4.34 31.75
N PRO A 22 23.90 -3.81 32.97
CA PRO A 22 22.63 -3.18 33.32
C PRO A 22 22.36 -1.97 32.41
N ASN A 23 23.26 -1.59 31.50
CA ASN A 23 23.06 -0.47 30.60
C ASN A 23 22.92 -0.91 29.13
N LEU A 24 22.81 -2.21 28.83
CA LEU A 24 22.58 -2.68 27.47
C LEU A 24 21.18 -2.25 27.01
N ARG A 25 21.13 -1.37 26.01
CA ARG A 25 19.89 -0.84 25.42
C ARG A 25 19.66 -1.28 23.98
N TYR A 26 20.73 -1.57 23.25
CA TYR A 26 20.72 -1.89 21.83
C TYR A 26 21.43 -3.23 21.62
N MET A 27 20.80 -4.13 20.88
CA MET A 27 21.38 -5.42 20.54
C MET A 27 21.05 -5.74 19.09
N HIS A 28 22.07 -6.13 18.33
CA HIS A 28 21.92 -6.64 16.97
C HIS A 28 22.51 -8.04 16.90
N VAL A 29 21.67 -9.00 16.51
CA VAL A 29 21.99 -10.41 16.35
C VAL A 29 21.99 -10.71 14.85
N GLN A 30 23.11 -11.20 14.32
CA GLN A 30 23.27 -11.55 12.91
C GLN A 30 23.87 -12.94 12.76
N GLN A 31 23.32 -13.77 11.88
CA GLN A 31 23.92 -15.03 11.37
C GLN A 31 24.55 -15.97 12.41
N MET A 32 23.95 -16.08 13.59
CA MET A 32 24.48 -16.93 14.64
C MET A 32 23.57 -18.15 14.81
N ARG A 33 24.15 -19.36 14.81
CA ARG A 33 23.52 -20.58 15.39
C ARG A 33 23.43 -20.49 16.92
N MET A 34 23.28 -19.29 17.47
CA MET A 34 23.44 -19.05 18.90
C MET A 34 22.15 -19.25 19.66
N LEU A 35 22.34 -19.90 20.81
CA LEU A 35 21.56 -19.80 22.03
C LEU A 35 21.22 -18.33 22.28
N LEU A 36 19.98 -17.99 22.03
CA LEU A 36 19.46 -16.70 22.43
C LEU A 36 19.52 -16.55 23.96
N PRO A 37 19.64 -15.32 24.46
CA PRO A 37 19.79 -15.09 25.89
C PRO A 37 18.58 -15.68 26.63
N THR A 38 18.84 -16.67 27.48
CA THR A 38 17.88 -17.26 28.42
C THR A 38 17.72 -16.44 29.70
N ARG A 39 18.42 -15.30 29.79
CA ARG A 39 18.39 -14.39 30.93
C ARG A 39 17.62 -13.14 30.56
N ASP A 40 16.93 -12.57 31.55
CA ASP A 40 16.21 -11.31 31.41
C ASP A 40 17.15 -10.17 30.95
N LEU A 41 16.67 -9.41 29.97
CA LEU A 41 17.28 -8.19 29.45
C LEU A 41 16.35 -7.00 29.73
N PRO A 42 16.11 -6.65 31.02
CA PRO A 42 15.04 -5.74 31.43
C PRO A 42 15.21 -4.29 30.97
N ARG A 43 16.36 -3.93 30.39
CA ARG A 43 16.67 -2.58 29.90
C ARG A 43 16.95 -2.53 28.39
N LEU A 44 16.83 -3.67 27.70
CA LEU A 44 16.94 -3.70 26.26
C LEU A 44 15.73 -2.99 25.66
N THR A 45 16.00 -1.97 24.87
CA THR A 45 14.97 -1.13 24.22
C THR A 45 14.92 -1.37 22.71
N HIS A 46 16.05 -1.75 22.10
CA HIS A 46 16.17 -1.96 20.66
C HIS A 46 16.81 -3.32 20.38
N LEU A 47 16.10 -4.15 19.62
CA LEU A 47 16.57 -5.46 19.19
C LEU A 47 16.47 -5.58 17.67
N CYS A 48 17.57 -5.97 17.03
CA CYS A 48 17.59 -6.35 15.62
C CYS A 48 18.02 -7.81 15.52
N ILE A 49 17.23 -8.64 14.86
CA ILE A 49 17.56 -10.03 14.54
C ILE A 49 17.60 -10.14 13.03
N SER A 50 18.74 -10.57 12.48
CA SER A 50 18.98 -10.56 11.06
C SER A 50 19.63 -11.82 10.51
N SER A 51 19.25 -12.18 9.27
CA SER A 51 19.86 -13.28 8.50
C SER A 51 19.86 -14.60 9.28
N PHE A 52 18.72 -14.92 9.90
CA PHE A 52 18.56 -16.08 10.76
C PHE A 52 17.74 -17.14 10.03
N THR A 53 18.20 -18.39 10.08
CA THR A 53 17.49 -19.50 9.45
C THR A 53 17.48 -20.71 10.37
N ASP A 54 16.31 -21.02 10.92
CA ASP A 54 16.08 -22.14 11.84
C ASP A 54 14.65 -22.67 11.68
N SER A 55 14.41 -23.94 12.01
CA SER A 55 13.06 -24.52 12.02
C SER A 55 12.22 -24.07 13.22
N GLU A 56 12.85 -23.80 14.37
CA GLU A 56 12.17 -23.39 15.62
C GLU A 56 12.18 -21.86 15.83
N LEU A 57 12.60 -21.13 14.80
CA LEU A 57 12.70 -19.68 14.79
C LEU A 57 11.51 -18.93 15.42
N PRO A 58 10.22 -19.30 15.17
CA PRO A 58 9.08 -18.58 15.73
C PRO A 58 9.04 -18.64 17.26
N THR A 59 9.17 -19.85 17.82
CA THR A 59 9.23 -20.12 19.25
C THR A 59 10.41 -19.39 19.87
N LEU A 60 11.57 -19.53 19.24
CA LEU A 60 12.84 -18.98 19.68
C LEU A 60 12.82 -17.44 19.74
N VAL A 61 12.24 -16.76 18.76
CA VAL A 61 12.03 -15.30 18.81
C VAL A 61 11.01 -14.93 19.89
N GLY A 62 9.92 -15.69 20.02
CA GLY A 62 8.93 -15.48 21.08
C GLY A 62 9.55 -15.51 22.48
N ASP A 63 10.37 -16.54 22.76
CA ASP A 63 11.04 -16.74 24.05
C ASP A 63 11.98 -15.57 24.39
N VAL A 64 12.78 -15.11 23.43
CA VAL A 64 13.66 -13.94 23.62
C VAL A 64 12.89 -12.71 24.01
N LEU A 65 11.79 -12.46 23.29
CA LEU A 65 11.03 -11.25 23.47
C LEU A 65 10.33 -11.23 24.83
N GLN A 66 9.95 -12.39 25.38
CA GLN A 66 9.44 -12.49 26.77
C GLN A 66 10.46 -11.99 27.80
N HIS A 67 11.76 -12.14 27.53
CA HIS A 67 12.84 -11.65 28.38
C HIS A 67 13.20 -10.17 28.17
N CYS A 68 12.49 -9.46 27.29
CA CYS A 68 12.78 -8.07 26.92
C CYS A 68 11.58 -7.13 27.23
N PRO A 69 11.17 -6.95 28.49
CA PRO A 69 9.95 -6.21 28.83
C PRO A 69 10.00 -4.71 28.47
N ALA A 70 11.19 -4.11 28.42
CA ALA A 70 11.39 -2.70 28.06
C ALA A 70 11.57 -2.45 26.55
N LEU A 71 11.34 -3.46 25.71
CA LEU A 71 11.58 -3.36 24.27
C LEU A 71 10.63 -2.34 23.63
N THR A 72 11.19 -1.33 22.98
CA THR A 72 10.46 -0.29 22.26
C THR A 72 10.52 -0.45 20.75
N SER A 73 11.59 -1.06 20.23
CA SER A 73 11.81 -1.26 18.80
C SER A 73 12.36 -2.65 18.49
N LEU A 74 11.71 -3.34 17.56
CA LEU A 74 12.13 -4.63 17.05
C LEU A 74 12.32 -4.60 15.54
N ILE A 75 13.42 -5.16 15.05
CA ILE A 75 13.68 -5.38 13.63
C ILE A 75 13.93 -6.87 13.42
N LEU A 76 13.13 -7.51 12.58
CA LEU A 76 13.34 -8.88 12.10
C LEU A 76 13.65 -8.80 10.60
N ARG A 77 14.86 -9.21 10.21
CA ARG A 77 15.33 -9.07 8.82
C ARG A 77 15.89 -10.37 8.26
N LYS A 78 15.51 -10.79 7.04
CA LYS A 78 16.02 -12.03 6.41
C LYS A 78 15.89 -13.24 7.35
N VAL A 79 14.82 -13.23 8.13
CA VAL A 79 14.45 -14.26 9.08
C VAL A 79 13.61 -15.29 8.32
N ARG A 80 14.10 -16.53 8.24
CA ARG A 80 13.53 -17.60 7.40
C ARG A 80 13.35 -18.87 8.21
N SER A 81 12.22 -19.55 8.05
CA SER A 81 12.13 -20.91 8.57
C SER A 81 12.79 -21.91 7.61
N ARG A 82 13.55 -22.86 8.14
CA ARG A 82 14.05 -24.02 7.38
C ARG A 82 12.94 -25.03 7.10
N GLY A 83 11.97 -25.10 8.01
CA GLY A 83 10.75 -25.88 7.83
C GLY A 83 9.71 -25.08 7.04
N ARG A 84 8.69 -25.76 6.53
CA ARG A 84 7.46 -25.05 6.16
C ARG A 84 6.82 -24.58 7.47
N PHE A 85 6.46 -23.30 7.54
CA PHE A 85 5.49 -22.87 8.53
C PHE A 85 4.19 -23.62 8.23
N ASP A 86 3.72 -24.43 9.17
CA ASP A 86 2.42 -25.03 9.02
C ASP A 86 1.37 -23.95 9.28
N THR A 87 0.30 -23.92 8.48
CA THR A 87 -0.78 -22.93 8.62
C THR A 87 -1.47 -23.03 9.98
N GLU A 88 -1.38 -24.20 10.61
CA GLU A 88 -1.84 -24.45 11.99
C GLU A 88 -1.01 -23.67 13.02
N ASP A 89 0.32 -23.64 12.89
CA ASP A 89 1.21 -22.90 13.81
C ASP A 89 0.88 -21.40 13.80
N VAL A 90 0.64 -20.86 12.60
CA VAL A 90 0.26 -19.46 12.40
C VAL A 90 -1.09 -19.16 13.03
N SER A 91 -2.01 -20.12 13.07
CA SER A 91 -3.35 -19.97 13.64
C SER A 91 -3.37 -20.09 15.17
N ASN A 92 -2.45 -20.85 15.74
CA ASN A 92 -2.31 -21.04 17.19
C ASN A 92 -1.38 -20.02 17.86
N THR A 93 -0.84 -19.07 17.10
CA THR A 93 0.09 -18.04 17.62
C THR A 93 -0.61 -17.15 18.64
N GLN A 94 -0.19 -17.23 19.91
CA GLN A 94 -0.69 -16.34 20.96
C GLN A 94 -0.02 -14.96 20.87
N PRO A 95 -0.76 -13.85 20.97
CA PRO A 95 -0.18 -12.52 20.98
C PRO A 95 0.79 -12.33 22.15
N LEU A 96 1.93 -11.73 21.88
CA LEU A 96 2.94 -11.44 22.88
C LEU A 96 2.66 -10.09 23.57
N HIS A 97 2.72 -10.08 24.90
CA HIS A 97 2.51 -8.87 25.68
C HIS A 97 3.83 -8.08 25.83
N LEU A 98 4.01 -7.05 24.99
CA LEU A 98 5.15 -6.13 25.04
C LEU A 98 4.63 -4.70 25.16
N PRO A 99 4.32 -4.22 26.38
CA PRO A 99 3.55 -2.99 26.59
C PRO A 99 4.26 -1.71 26.10
N HIS A 100 5.57 -1.77 25.94
CA HIS A 100 6.39 -0.65 25.47
C HIS A 100 6.76 -0.74 23.99
N LEU A 101 6.43 -1.84 23.31
CA LEU A 101 6.78 -2.04 21.92
C LEU A 101 5.98 -1.07 21.06
N SER A 102 6.68 -0.07 20.53
CA SER A 102 6.08 0.96 19.67
C SER A 102 6.40 0.75 18.20
N ARG A 103 7.46 -0.01 17.87
CA ARG A 103 7.94 -0.19 16.49
C ARG A 103 8.31 -1.64 16.20
N VAL A 104 7.83 -2.15 15.08
CA VAL A 104 8.22 -3.45 14.51
C VAL A 104 8.56 -3.27 13.04
N VAL A 105 9.72 -3.80 12.62
CA VAL A 105 10.11 -3.86 11.20
C VAL A 105 10.28 -5.32 10.80
N LEU A 106 9.56 -5.77 9.79
CA LEU A 106 9.65 -7.11 9.20
C LEU A 106 10.20 -6.97 7.78
N ALA A 107 11.47 -7.31 7.57
CA ALA A 107 12.17 -7.04 6.32
C ALA A 107 12.73 -8.32 5.68
N ASP A 108 12.52 -8.51 4.37
CA ASP A 108 13.15 -9.59 3.59
C ASP A 108 12.82 -11.01 4.11
N MET A 109 11.63 -11.18 4.67
CA MET A 109 11.15 -12.43 5.27
C MET A 109 10.20 -13.17 4.31
N ASP A 110 10.03 -14.47 4.53
CA ASP A 110 8.97 -15.20 3.85
C ASP A 110 7.58 -14.79 4.37
N PHE A 111 6.55 -15.00 3.54
CA PHE A 111 5.19 -14.54 3.82
C PHE A 111 4.60 -15.15 5.11
N LEU A 112 4.83 -16.45 5.34
CA LEU A 112 4.29 -17.13 6.51
C LEU A 112 4.95 -16.64 7.80
N ALA A 113 6.25 -16.34 7.75
CA ALA A 113 6.95 -15.69 8.85
C ALA A 113 6.37 -14.30 9.13
N ILE A 114 6.14 -13.48 8.08
CA ILE A 114 5.50 -12.16 8.24
C ILE A 114 4.13 -12.31 8.89
N GLN A 115 3.31 -13.26 8.43
CA GLN A 115 1.99 -13.51 8.98
C GLN A 115 2.04 -13.94 10.45
N HIS A 116 2.95 -14.86 10.78
CA HIS A 116 3.17 -15.31 12.14
C HIS A 116 3.58 -14.14 13.05
N PHE A 117 4.62 -13.38 12.69
CA PHE A 117 5.10 -12.28 13.52
C PHE A 117 4.11 -11.12 13.58
N ALA A 118 3.39 -10.82 12.50
CA ALA A 118 2.34 -9.83 12.53
C ALA A 118 1.22 -10.21 13.53
N ARG A 119 0.87 -11.50 13.63
CA ARG A 119 -0.06 -12.06 14.63
C ARG A 119 0.51 -12.05 16.06
N LEU A 120 1.81 -12.24 16.19
CA LEU A 120 2.50 -12.16 17.49
C LEU A 120 2.39 -10.75 18.10
N PHE A 121 2.40 -9.71 17.27
CA PHE A 121 2.41 -8.31 17.72
C PHE A 121 1.04 -7.63 17.75
N VAL A 122 -0.05 -8.39 17.84
CA VAL A 122 -1.44 -7.87 17.90
C VAL A 122 -1.83 -7.42 19.32
N SER A 123 -0.87 -7.16 20.20
CA SER A 123 -1.14 -6.67 21.54
C SER A 123 -1.60 -5.21 21.52
N ARG A 124 -2.27 -4.78 22.60
CA ARG A 124 -2.59 -3.37 22.83
C ARG A 124 -1.56 -2.78 23.80
N PRO A 125 -0.93 -1.64 23.45
CA PRO A 125 -1.08 -0.86 22.21
C PRO A 125 -0.49 -1.57 20.98
N VAL A 126 -1.12 -1.40 19.82
CA VAL A 126 -0.61 -1.99 18.56
C VAL A 126 0.62 -1.19 18.10
N PRO A 127 1.78 -1.83 17.88
CA PRO A 127 2.98 -1.13 17.45
C PRO A 127 2.82 -0.57 16.04
N CYS A 128 3.58 0.47 15.72
CA CYS A 128 3.77 0.85 14.32
C CYS A 128 4.56 -0.25 13.61
N MET A 129 4.01 -0.76 12.52
CA MET A 129 4.59 -1.90 11.80
C MET A 129 5.03 -1.50 10.40
N GLN A 130 6.25 -1.87 10.07
CA GLN A 130 6.84 -1.66 8.76
C GLN A 130 7.20 -3.02 8.14
N ILE A 131 6.62 -3.35 6.99
CA ILE A 131 6.94 -4.56 6.25
C ILE A 131 7.71 -4.15 5.01
N ILE A 132 8.91 -4.71 4.78
CA ILE A 132 9.79 -4.37 3.66
C ILE A 132 10.12 -5.64 2.87
N LEU A 133 9.75 -5.70 1.59
CA LEU A 133 9.94 -6.90 0.76
C LEU A 133 10.94 -6.57 -0.36
N THR A 134 12.22 -7.00 -0.25
CA THR A 134 13.25 -6.56 -1.22
C THR A 134 13.55 -7.48 -2.39
N ASN A 135 13.48 -8.81 -2.28
CA ASN A 135 13.90 -9.65 -3.41
C ASN A 135 13.64 -11.16 -3.34
N ASP A 136 13.66 -11.78 -2.16
CA ASP A 136 13.78 -13.24 -2.08
C ASP A 136 12.42 -13.97 -2.00
N ALA A 137 11.38 -13.31 -2.50
CA ALA A 137 10.01 -13.69 -2.27
C ALA A 137 9.50 -14.70 -3.32
N GLY A 138 10.19 -15.84 -3.44
CA GLY A 138 9.65 -17.02 -4.13
C GLY A 138 8.30 -17.50 -3.58
N ALA A 139 7.90 -17.02 -2.39
CA ALA A 139 6.76 -17.50 -1.61
C ALA A 139 5.58 -16.51 -1.49
N LEU A 140 5.65 -15.33 -2.10
CA LEU A 140 4.59 -14.34 -1.98
C LEU A 140 3.34 -14.71 -2.83
N TYR A 141 3.49 -15.47 -3.91
CA TYR A 141 2.52 -15.59 -5.00
C TYR A 141 1.09 -16.16 -4.77
N ALA A 142 0.68 -16.59 -3.56
CA ALA A 142 -0.57 -17.35 -3.40
C ALA A 142 -1.62 -16.80 -2.41
N TYR A 143 -1.25 -16.04 -1.36
CA TYR A 143 -2.18 -15.71 -0.26
C TYR A 143 -2.16 -14.24 0.19
N GLU A 144 -1.57 -13.35 -0.60
CA GLU A 144 -1.19 -12.01 -0.15
C GLU A 144 -2.34 -11.04 -0.01
N GLY A 145 -3.28 -11.06 -0.97
CA GLY A 145 -4.42 -10.17 -0.97
C GLY A 145 -5.20 -10.28 0.35
N GLU A 146 -5.48 -11.51 0.77
CA GLU A 146 -6.23 -11.81 1.98
C GLU A 146 -5.47 -11.48 3.27
N PHE A 147 -4.15 -11.75 3.31
CA PHE A 147 -3.37 -11.41 4.50
C PHE A 147 -3.22 -9.91 4.67
N PHE A 148 -2.82 -9.18 3.64
CA PHE A 148 -2.70 -7.74 3.74
C PHE A 148 -4.06 -7.11 4.00
N ALA A 149 -5.14 -7.63 3.39
CA ALA A 149 -6.51 -7.26 3.76
C ALA A 149 -6.76 -7.40 5.27
N ALA A 150 -6.47 -8.58 5.82
CA ALA A 150 -6.69 -8.88 7.22
C ALA A 150 -5.84 -7.97 8.11
N LEU A 151 -4.59 -7.71 7.73
CA LEU A 151 -3.69 -6.83 8.46
C LEU A 151 -4.19 -5.39 8.46
N TYR A 152 -4.59 -4.85 7.30
CA TYR A 152 -5.19 -3.52 7.22
C TYR A 152 -6.47 -3.43 8.05
N LEU A 153 -7.37 -4.42 7.94
CA LEU A 153 -8.60 -4.48 8.73
C LEU A 153 -8.34 -4.56 10.23
N GLN A 154 -7.28 -5.26 10.63
CA GLN A 154 -6.89 -5.38 12.02
C GLN A 154 -6.38 -4.04 12.58
N TYR A 155 -5.48 -3.37 11.84
CA TYR A 155 -4.99 -2.03 12.21
C TYR A 155 -6.13 -1.01 12.22
N TRP A 156 -7.05 -1.14 11.27
CA TRP A 156 -8.27 -0.34 11.23
C TRP A 156 -9.13 -0.52 12.48
N ARG A 157 -9.44 -1.77 12.86
CA ARG A 157 -10.24 -2.08 14.07
C ARG A 157 -9.60 -1.64 15.39
N SER A 158 -8.29 -1.38 15.38
CA SER A 158 -7.58 -0.86 16.56
C SER A 158 -7.67 0.65 16.71
N ALA A 159 -8.10 1.37 15.66
CA ALA A 159 -8.28 2.82 15.67
C ALA A 159 -9.36 3.24 16.69
N HIS A 160 -9.22 4.44 17.27
CA HIS A 160 -10.32 5.01 18.02
C HIS A 160 -11.47 5.42 17.09
N PRO A 161 -12.74 5.40 17.55
CA PRO A 161 -13.89 5.77 16.72
C PRO A 161 -13.84 7.20 16.15
N THR A 162 -13.07 8.09 16.79
CA THR A 162 -12.86 9.47 16.35
C THR A 162 -11.70 9.62 15.38
N ASP A 163 -10.93 8.55 15.14
CA ASP A 163 -9.77 8.61 14.27
C ASP A 163 -10.15 8.43 12.82
N THR A 164 -9.79 9.41 12.00
CA THR A 164 -9.88 9.29 10.56
C THR A 164 -8.68 8.49 10.04
N PRO A 165 -8.89 7.32 9.43
CA PRO A 165 -7.81 6.61 8.76
C PRO A 165 -7.38 7.39 7.54
N ARG A 166 -6.10 7.34 7.27
CA ARG A 166 -5.46 7.92 6.11
C ARG A 166 -4.70 6.83 5.41
N LEU A 167 -5.01 6.65 4.14
CA LEU A 167 -4.28 5.73 3.29
C LEU A 167 -3.34 6.52 2.41
N SER A 168 -2.06 6.14 2.35
CA SER A 168 -1.08 6.70 1.43
C SER A 168 -0.49 5.60 0.59
N VAL A 169 -0.55 5.75 -0.73
CA VAL A 169 0.07 4.87 -1.70
C VAL A 169 1.11 5.69 -2.45
N ALA A 170 2.37 5.29 -2.38
CA ALA A 170 3.46 6.00 -3.02
C ALA A 170 4.31 5.03 -3.85
N ALA A 171 4.48 5.33 -5.14
CA ALA A 171 5.49 4.69 -5.95
C ALA A 171 6.84 5.38 -5.71
N HIS A 172 7.93 4.63 -5.74
CA HIS A 172 9.26 5.20 -5.57
C HIS A 172 10.24 4.55 -6.55
N ALA A 173 11.12 5.33 -7.17
CA ALA A 173 12.20 4.77 -7.98
C ALA A 173 13.21 4.06 -7.07
N SER A 174 13.72 2.91 -7.49
CA SER A 174 14.87 2.32 -6.82
C SER A 174 16.16 3.02 -7.22
N GLU A 175 17.04 3.18 -6.24
CA GLU A 175 18.39 3.70 -6.47
C GLU A 175 19.23 2.67 -7.24
N ASP A 176 19.09 1.39 -6.90
CA ASP A 176 19.81 0.28 -7.50
C ASP A 176 19.29 -0.07 -8.90
N TYR A 177 17.99 0.13 -9.14
CA TYR A 177 17.31 -0.21 -10.40
C TYR A 177 16.47 0.97 -10.88
N PRO A 178 17.09 1.93 -11.59
CA PRO A 178 16.41 3.19 -11.96
C PRO A 178 15.26 3.01 -12.95
N SER A 179 15.21 1.89 -13.68
CA SER A 179 14.08 1.51 -14.55
C SER A 179 12.89 0.92 -13.79
N SER A 180 13.07 0.67 -12.49
CA SER A 180 12.16 -0.16 -11.72
C SER A 180 11.57 0.69 -10.59
N SER A 181 10.26 0.60 -10.42
CA SER A 181 9.54 1.32 -9.36
C SER A 181 9.14 0.37 -8.25
N GLY A 182 9.47 0.72 -7.01
CA GLY A 182 8.87 0.12 -5.82
C GLY A 182 7.51 0.75 -5.52
N LEU A 183 6.73 0.08 -4.67
CA LEU A 183 5.44 0.56 -4.17
C LEU A 183 5.50 0.59 -2.65
N SER A 184 4.93 1.62 -2.06
CA SER A 184 4.69 1.67 -0.63
C SER A 184 3.25 2.01 -0.36
N ILE A 185 2.66 1.36 0.64
CA ILE A 185 1.30 1.58 1.10
C ILE A 185 1.37 1.81 2.60
N THR A 186 0.80 2.91 3.06
CA THR A 186 0.78 3.30 4.47
C THR A 186 -0.66 3.53 4.89
N LEU A 187 -1.13 2.77 5.87
CA LEU A 187 -2.35 3.05 6.59
C LEU A 187 -1.97 3.71 7.92
N ALA A 188 -2.41 4.93 8.14
CA ALA A 188 -2.14 5.68 9.36
C ALA A 188 -3.44 6.20 9.98
N ASN A 189 -3.52 6.21 11.31
CA ASN A 189 -4.53 6.93 12.07
C ASN A 189 -3.83 7.75 13.16
N SER A 190 -4.51 8.30 14.16
CA SER A 190 -3.85 9.14 15.18
C SER A 190 -2.88 8.36 16.09
N ALA A 191 -3.07 7.04 16.22
CA ALA A 191 -2.38 6.18 17.18
C ALA A 191 -1.43 5.15 16.52
N HIS A 192 -1.69 4.76 15.28
CA HIS A 192 -1.08 3.60 14.64
C HIS A 192 -0.66 3.90 13.21
N VAL A 193 0.43 3.25 12.78
CA VAL A 193 0.91 3.27 11.40
C VAL A 193 1.28 1.85 10.98
N LEU A 194 0.69 1.41 9.87
CA LEU A 194 1.09 0.23 9.13
C LEU A 194 1.67 0.69 7.80
N HIS A 195 2.94 0.39 7.55
CA HIS A 195 3.64 0.70 6.31
C HIS A 195 4.11 -0.58 5.65
N ILE A 196 3.76 -0.79 4.39
CA ILE A 196 4.20 -1.92 3.58
C ILE A 196 4.95 -1.35 2.39
N SER A 197 6.23 -1.69 2.25
CA SER A 197 7.08 -1.31 1.13
C SER A 197 7.52 -2.55 0.35
N LEU A 198 7.39 -2.45 -0.96
CA LEU A 198 7.69 -3.46 -1.94
C LEU A 198 8.81 -2.94 -2.83
N SER A 199 9.90 -3.70 -2.93
CA SER A 199 11.01 -3.40 -3.83
C SER A 199 10.65 -3.64 -5.28
N PRO A 200 11.17 -2.82 -6.21
CA PRO A 200 10.94 -2.96 -7.64
C PRO A 200 11.22 -4.34 -8.23
N LEU A 201 12.16 -5.07 -7.64
CA LEU A 201 12.53 -6.37 -8.20
C LEU A 201 11.45 -7.43 -7.99
N VAL A 202 10.65 -7.30 -6.94
CA VAL A 202 9.43 -8.10 -6.75
C VAL A 202 8.48 -7.86 -7.93
N PHE A 203 8.41 -6.62 -8.44
CA PHE A 203 7.57 -6.24 -9.58
C PHE A 203 8.08 -6.81 -10.90
N GLU A 204 9.37 -6.63 -11.20
CA GLU A 204 9.94 -7.09 -12.47
C GLU A 204 9.87 -8.61 -12.61
N TRP A 205 10.05 -9.34 -11.52
CA TRP A 205 10.10 -10.79 -11.59
C TRP A 205 8.73 -11.40 -11.92
N ASP A 206 7.66 -10.84 -11.36
CA ASP A 206 6.30 -11.27 -11.66
C ASP A 206 5.89 -10.90 -13.09
N LEU A 207 6.25 -9.70 -13.56
CA LEU A 207 6.06 -9.27 -14.96
C LEU A 207 6.68 -10.28 -15.96
N ARG A 208 7.93 -10.71 -15.71
CA ARG A 208 8.65 -11.64 -16.60
C ARG A 208 8.07 -13.05 -16.59
N ARG A 209 7.63 -13.57 -15.43
CA ARG A 209 7.10 -14.95 -15.32
C ARG A 209 5.65 -15.08 -15.77
N SER A 210 4.81 -14.09 -15.47
CA SER A 210 3.36 -14.16 -15.69
C SER A 210 2.90 -13.58 -17.03
N GLY A 211 3.82 -13.13 -17.88
CA GLY A 211 3.47 -12.41 -19.11
C GLY A 211 2.65 -11.14 -18.84
N GLY A 212 2.85 -10.51 -17.67
CA GLY A 212 2.19 -9.28 -17.25
C GLY A 212 0.75 -9.40 -16.74
N ARG A 213 0.10 -10.58 -16.77
CA ARG A 213 -1.30 -10.70 -16.33
C ARG A 213 -1.47 -10.62 -14.80
N ARG A 214 -0.61 -11.30 -14.04
CA ARG A 214 -0.70 -11.38 -12.56
C ARG A 214 -0.48 -10.04 -11.87
N TRP A 215 0.28 -9.15 -12.50
CA TRP A 215 0.52 -7.80 -11.99
C TRP A 215 -0.79 -7.04 -11.69
N SER A 216 -1.72 -7.10 -12.65
CA SER A 216 -3.01 -6.42 -12.52
C SER A 216 -3.85 -7.00 -11.38
N GLU A 217 -3.72 -8.30 -11.13
CA GLU A 217 -4.44 -9.03 -10.08
C GLU A 217 -3.90 -8.71 -8.69
N TRP A 218 -2.58 -8.65 -8.49
CA TRP A 218 -2.01 -8.24 -7.19
C TRP A 218 -2.47 -6.83 -6.84
N ARG A 219 -2.31 -5.87 -7.76
CA ARG A 219 -2.69 -4.48 -7.52
C ARG A 219 -4.16 -4.38 -7.11
N LEU A 220 -5.04 -5.05 -7.85
CA LEU A 220 -6.44 -5.14 -7.49
C LEU A 220 -6.61 -5.81 -6.12
N SER A 221 -5.88 -6.87 -5.82
CA SER A 221 -5.97 -7.62 -4.56
C SER A 221 -5.46 -6.86 -3.34
N LEU A 222 -4.46 -6.00 -3.46
CA LEU A 222 -3.99 -5.13 -2.38
C LEU A 222 -4.90 -3.93 -2.18
N LEU A 223 -5.37 -3.32 -3.27
CA LEU A 223 -6.21 -2.12 -3.20
C LEU A 223 -7.69 -2.45 -2.90
N THR A 224 -8.17 -3.64 -3.24
CA THR A 224 -9.56 -4.04 -3.01
C THR A 224 -9.93 -4.05 -1.52
N PRO A 225 -9.12 -4.63 -0.62
CA PRO A 225 -9.36 -4.56 0.82
C PRO A 225 -9.26 -3.14 1.36
N LEU A 226 -8.36 -2.33 0.82
CA LEU A 226 -8.21 -0.94 1.20
C LEU A 226 -9.44 -0.11 0.82
N ARG A 227 -10.09 -0.44 -0.30
CA ARG A 227 -11.39 0.12 -0.69
C ARG A 227 -12.52 -0.33 0.24
N ALA A 228 -12.38 -1.47 0.90
CA ALA A 228 -13.37 -1.98 1.84
C ALA A 228 -13.17 -1.46 3.27
N LEU A 229 -12.18 -0.58 3.51
CA LEU A 229 -12.03 0.07 4.81
C LEU A 229 -13.21 1.02 5.03
N PRO A 230 -14.10 0.75 6.01
CA PRO A 230 -15.18 1.67 6.31
C PRO A 230 -14.57 3.00 6.79
N ASP A 231 -15.25 4.11 6.55
CA ASP A 231 -14.83 5.44 7.00
C ASP A 231 -13.45 5.91 6.48
N LEU A 232 -12.92 5.29 5.42
CA LEU A 232 -11.76 5.83 4.71
C LEU A 232 -12.14 7.17 4.06
N ARG A 233 -11.67 8.27 4.66
CA ARG A 233 -11.99 9.63 4.17
C ARG A 233 -10.89 10.23 3.31
N GLU A 234 -9.65 9.83 3.51
CA GLU A 234 -8.49 10.50 2.93
C GLU A 234 -7.51 9.52 2.29
N VAL A 235 -7.20 9.73 1.00
CA VAL A 235 -6.25 8.92 0.24
C VAL A 235 -5.18 9.79 -0.37
N TRP A 236 -3.91 9.44 -0.14
CA TRP A 236 -2.73 10.08 -0.70
C TRP A 236 -2.11 9.20 -1.78
N LEU A 237 -1.78 9.78 -2.92
CA LEU A 237 -1.22 9.09 -4.07
C LEU A 237 0.04 9.82 -4.50
N THR A 238 1.22 9.25 -4.30
CA THR A 238 2.50 9.93 -4.59
C THR A 238 3.25 9.25 -5.73
N ASP A 239 3.69 10.05 -6.72
CA ASP A 239 4.56 9.63 -7.83
C ASP A 239 4.02 8.46 -8.68
N MET A 240 2.70 8.34 -8.74
CA MET A 240 2.01 7.29 -9.49
C MET A 240 1.97 7.66 -10.99
N HIS A 241 3.00 7.29 -11.76
CA HIS A 241 3.04 7.53 -13.22
C HIS A 241 2.25 6.49 -14.02
N VAL A 242 1.45 6.96 -14.98
CA VAL A 242 0.62 6.12 -15.90
C VAL A 242 1.46 5.06 -16.62
N ASP A 243 2.68 5.40 -17.02
CA ASP A 243 3.54 4.52 -17.82
C ASP A 243 4.00 3.28 -17.03
N THR A 244 4.15 3.42 -15.71
CA THR A 244 4.42 2.31 -14.78
C THR A 244 3.16 1.45 -14.53
N PHE A 245 1.98 1.96 -14.86
CA PHE A 245 0.67 1.32 -14.63
C PHE A 245 -0.02 0.84 -15.92
N MET A 246 0.67 0.83 -17.07
CA MET A 246 0.05 0.79 -18.39
C MET A 246 -0.94 -0.35 -18.66
N SER A 247 -2.02 0.05 -19.35
CA SER A 247 -3.14 -0.71 -19.91
C SER A 247 -4.20 -1.22 -18.93
N VAL A 248 -4.98 -0.27 -18.40
CA VAL A 248 -6.27 -0.56 -17.74
C VAL A 248 -7.33 -1.03 -18.76
N ASP A 249 -7.12 -0.79 -20.06
CA ASP A 249 -8.05 -1.19 -21.13
C ASP A 249 -8.07 -2.71 -21.39
N SER A 250 -7.12 -3.45 -20.81
CA SER A 250 -7.07 -4.92 -20.85
C SER A 250 -7.64 -5.62 -19.61
N LEU A 251 -8.28 -4.89 -18.69
CA LEU A 251 -8.89 -5.49 -17.49
C LEU A 251 -10.36 -5.85 -17.73
N PRO A 252 -10.74 -7.15 -17.79
CA PRO A 252 -12.13 -7.52 -17.76
C PRO A 252 -12.67 -7.26 -16.35
N PHE A 253 -13.40 -6.16 -16.19
CA PHE A 253 -14.31 -5.98 -15.04
C PHE A 253 -15.49 -6.98 -15.06
N SER A 254 -15.49 -7.96 -15.97
CA SER A 254 -16.60 -8.88 -16.20
C SER A 254 -16.20 -10.36 -16.33
N GLY A 255 -15.00 -10.77 -15.90
CA GLY A 255 -14.57 -12.16 -16.02
C GLY A 255 -13.94 -12.69 -14.75
N ILE A 256 -14.72 -13.40 -13.94
CA ILE A 256 -14.15 -14.39 -13.02
C ILE A 256 -13.48 -15.43 -13.94
N PRO A 257 -12.16 -15.71 -13.82
CA PRO A 257 -11.59 -16.84 -14.53
C PRO A 257 -12.28 -18.10 -13.98
N GLY A 258 -13.08 -18.75 -14.83
CA GLY A 258 -13.55 -20.10 -14.55
C GLY A 258 -12.33 -21.00 -14.52
N GLU A 259 -11.78 -21.23 -13.33
CA GLU A 259 -10.81 -22.31 -13.14
C GLU A 259 -11.54 -23.63 -13.33
N THR A 260 -11.06 -24.36 -14.31
CA THR A 260 -11.42 -25.72 -14.64
C THR A 260 -11.15 -26.64 -13.44
N GLY A 261 -12.23 -27.19 -12.88
CA GLY A 261 -12.22 -28.48 -12.18
C GLY A 261 -11.81 -28.44 -10.71
N HIS A 262 -12.80 -28.38 -9.82
CA HIS A 262 -13.16 -29.47 -8.92
C HIS A 262 -14.48 -29.10 -8.19
N ASP A 263 -15.50 -29.94 -8.37
CA ASP A 263 -16.85 -29.80 -7.82
C ASP A 263 -16.88 -29.70 -6.29
N LEU A 264 -17.17 -28.51 -5.76
CA LEU A 264 -17.78 -28.32 -4.43
C LEU A 264 -18.86 -27.22 -4.54
N GLY A 265 -19.95 -27.58 -5.21
CA GLY A 265 -20.99 -26.67 -5.73
C GLY A 265 -22.01 -26.06 -4.75
N TYR A 266 -21.75 -25.99 -3.45
CA TYR A 266 -22.70 -25.36 -2.50
C TYR A 266 -21.97 -24.37 -1.57
N GLY A 267 -21.91 -23.11 -1.99
CA GLY A 267 -21.35 -22.00 -1.20
C GLY A 267 -20.70 -20.91 -2.07
N GLN A 268 -20.19 -21.29 -3.24
CA GLN A 268 -19.43 -20.40 -4.11
C GLN A 268 -20.27 -19.27 -4.71
N ALA A 269 -21.51 -19.54 -5.11
CA ALA A 269 -22.43 -18.52 -5.64
C ALA A 269 -22.84 -17.47 -4.58
N GLN A 270 -22.97 -17.88 -3.31
CA GLN A 270 -23.34 -16.97 -2.22
C GLN A 270 -22.15 -16.12 -1.75
N VAL A 271 -20.95 -16.71 -1.69
CA VAL A 271 -19.70 -15.98 -1.44
C VAL A 271 -19.40 -15.02 -2.60
N GLN A 272 -19.62 -15.43 -3.85
CA GLN A 272 -19.47 -14.56 -5.03
C GLN A 272 -20.52 -13.44 -5.06
N ALA A 273 -21.78 -13.72 -4.72
CA ALA A 273 -22.82 -12.70 -4.64
C ALA A 273 -22.56 -11.71 -3.50
N GLN A 274 -22.09 -12.16 -2.33
CA GLN A 274 -21.69 -11.29 -1.22
C GLN A 274 -20.41 -10.50 -1.52
N ALA A 275 -19.43 -11.11 -2.21
CA ALA A 275 -18.22 -10.42 -2.67
C ALA A 275 -18.55 -9.36 -3.72
N ALA A 276 -19.42 -9.66 -4.68
CA ALA A 276 -19.90 -8.70 -5.68
C ALA A 276 -20.72 -7.57 -5.04
N ALA A 277 -21.57 -7.88 -4.06
CA ALA A 277 -22.33 -6.88 -3.31
C ALA A 277 -21.41 -5.98 -2.46
N ARG A 278 -20.33 -6.51 -1.88
CA ARG A 278 -19.32 -5.74 -1.13
C ARG A 278 -18.39 -4.94 -2.05
N GLN A 279 -18.05 -5.47 -3.23
CA GLN A 279 -17.26 -4.77 -4.25
C GLN A 279 -18.00 -3.56 -4.85
N ALA A 280 -19.34 -3.52 -4.75
CA ALA A 280 -20.15 -2.44 -5.30
C ALA A 280 -20.21 -1.17 -4.44
N GLN A 281 -19.84 -1.23 -3.15
CA GLN A 281 -19.79 -0.04 -2.30
C GLN A 281 -18.39 0.56 -2.32
N VAL A 282 -18.20 1.52 -3.22
CA VAL A 282 -17.04 2.41 -3.15
C VAL A 282 -17.18 3.27 -1.89
N PRO A 283 -16.15 3.37 -1.03
CA PRO A 283 -16.22 4.15 0.19
C PRO A 283 -16.43 5.63 -0.16
N ALA A 284 -17.17 6.35 0.70
CA ALA A 284 -17.32 7.79 0.58
C ALA A 284 -15.99 8.47 0.93
N LEU A 285 -15.20 8.75 -0.09
CA LEU A 285 -13.94 9.47 0.04
C LEU A 285 -14.24 10.96 0.20
N GLU A 286 -13.88 11.57 1.32
CA GLU A 286 -14.05 13.02 1.50
C GLU A 286 -12.99 13.79 0.72
N THR A 287 -11.73 13.34 0.80
CA THR A 287 -10.58 14.00 0.19
C THR A 287 -9.65 12.99 -0.48
N VAL A 288 -9.22 13.30 -1.69
CA VAL A 288 -8.11 12.60 -2.34
C VAL A 288 -6.99 13.60 -2.61
N VAL A 289 -5.78 13.25 -2.20
CA VAL A 289 -4.57 14.04 -2.45
C VAL A 289 -3.68 13.28 -3.41
N VAL A 290 -3.41 13.88 -4.57
CA VAL A 290 -2.48 13.34 -5.56
C VAL A 290 -1.25 14.23 -5.58
N VAL A 291 -0.11 13.65 -5.23
CA VAL A 291 1.18 14.30 -5.09
C VAL A 291 2.10 13.89 -6.23
N TYR A 292 2.57 14.88 -6.97
CA TYR A 292 3.58 14.74 -8.01
C TYR A 292 4.86 15.43 -7.57
N ASN A 293 5.89 14.63 -7.30
CA ASN A 293 7.21 15.12 -6.96
C ASN A 293 8.10 15.14 -8.22
N CYS A 294 8.32 16.34 -8.76
CA CYS A 294 9.17 16.56 -9.92
C CYS A 294 10.64 16.19 -9.66
N SER A 295 11.07 16.13 -8.40
CA SER A 295 12.40 15.64 -8.04
C SER A 295 12.58 14.15 -8.28
N ALA A 296 11.49 13.38 -8.31
CA ALA A 296 11.53 11.95 -8.58
C ALA A 296 12.21 11.71 -9.94
N ARG A 297 13.14 10.75 -9.99
CA ARG A 297 13.95 10.50 -11.19
C ARG A 297 13.13 10.30 -12.46
N GLY A 298 11.94 9.68 -12.37
CA GLY A 298 11.01 9.51 -13.49
C GLY A 298 10.48 10.82 -14.07
N CYS A 299 10.37 11.87 -13.25
CA CYS A 299 9.94 13.20 -13.67
C CYS A 299 11.07 14.02 -14.30
N ARG A 300 12.33 13.81 -13.88
CA ARG A 300 13.48 14.63 -14.37
C ARG A 300 13.66 14.57 -15.88
N ASN A 301 13.31 13.43 -16.48
CA ASN A 301 13.46 13.21 -17.93
C ASN A 301 12.19 13.51 -18.73
N SER A 302 11.05 13.74 -18.06
CA SER A 302 9.81 14.08 -18.73
C SER A 302 9.61 15.60 -18.72
N LEU A 303 9.52 16.19 -19.90
CA LEU A 303 9.18 17.61 -20.07
C LEU A 303 7.74 17.94 -19.65
N SER A 304 6.90 16.92 -19.42
CA SER A 304 5.50 17.07 -19.03
C SER A 304 5.19 16.20 -17.80
N ILE A 305 4.62 16.81 -16.77
CA ILE A 305 4.07 16.09 -15.61
C ILE A 305 2.66 15.66 -16.01
N ARG A 306 2.33 14.36 -15.95
CA ARG A 306 1.05 13.86 -16.45
C ARG A 306 0.20 13.29 -15.32
N PRO A 307 -0.70 14.09 -14.72
CA PRO A 307 -1.59 13.58 -13.70
C PRO A 307 -2.56 12.53 -14.24
N THR A 308 -3.01 11.61 -13.39
CA THR A 308 -3.97 10.55 -13.70
C THR A 308 -4.87 10.22 -12.51
N LEU A 309 -6.10 9.79 -12.80
CA LEU A 309 -7.09 9.28 -11.84
C LEU A 309 -7.13 7.76 -11.77
N VAL A 310 -6.22 7.03 -12.44
CA VAL A 310 -6.26 5.55 -12.49
C VAL A 310 -6.23 4.88 -11.11
N ALA A 311 -5.79 5.58 -10.07
CA ALA A 311 -5.84 5.08 -8.70
C ALA A 311 -7.22 5.24 -8.02
N LEU A 312 -8.09 6.11 -8.55
CA LEU A 312 -9.44 6.32 -8.04
C LEU A 312 -10.37 5.15 -8.41
N PRO A 313 -11.36 4.84 -7.56
CA PRO A 313 -12.40 3.87 -7.90
C PRO A 313 -13.17 4.29 -9.15
N LYS A 314 -13.44 3.33 -10.05
CA LYS A 314 -14.29 3.56 -11.22
C LYS A 314 -15.75 3.29 -10.83
N CYS A 315 -16.66 4.14 -11.31
CA CYS A 315 -18.07 3.79 -11.32
C CYS A 315 -18.28 2.54 -12.17
N PRO A 316 -19.08 1.56 -11.72
CA PRO A 316 -19.45 0.44 -12.56
C PRO A 316 -20.13 1.00 -13.82
N SER A 317 -19.59 0.64 -14.99
CA SER A 317 -20.21 1.05 -16.25
C SER A 317 -21.64 0.55 -16.26
N ARG A 318 -22.61 1.45 -16.45
CA ARG A 318 -24.00 1.04 -16.67
C ARG A 318 -23.98 0.09 -17.87
N ALA A 319 -24.22 -1.19 -17.62
CA ALA A 319 -24.38 -2.16 -18.69
C ALA A 319 -25.42 -1.60 -19.64
N ARG A 320 -25.00 -1.29 -20.88
CA ARG A 320 -25.95 -0.81 -21.89
C ARG A 320 -27.05 -1.86 -21.97
N PRO A 321 -28.34 -1.48 -21.81
CA PRO A 321 -29.42 -2.43 -21.96
C PRO A 321 -29.23 -3.13 -23.31
N ASN A 322 -29.13 -4.45 -23.26
CA ASN A 322 -28.81 -5.29 -24.41
C ASN A 322 -29.87 -5.03 -25.48
N GLN A 323 -29.55 -4.28 -26.53
CA GLN A 323 -30.51 -3.94 -27.60
C GLN A 323 -30.93 -5.15 -28.45
N ASN A 324 -30.38 -6.34 -28.18
CA ASN A 324 -30.67 -7.57 -28.92
C ASN A 324 -31.97 -8.28 -28.51
N SER A 325 -32.79 -7.72 -27.62
CA SER A 325 -34.06 -8.34 -27.21
C SER A 325 -35.29 -7.91 -28.03
N GLN A 326 -35.14 -7.12 -29.11
CA GLN A 326 -36.28 -6.64 -29.91
C GLN A 326 -36.59 -7.42 -31.21
N SER A 327 -35.91 -8.53 -31.50
CA SER A 327 -36.10 -9.29 -32.76
C SER A 327 -36.55 -10.74 -32.62
N GLN A 328 -37.22 -11.11 -31.52
CA GLN A 328 -37.95 -12.38 -31.42
C GLN A 328 -39.34 -12.19 -30.81
N SER A 329 -40.26 -11.64 -31.59
CA SER A 329 -41.70 -11.70 -31.30
C SER A 329 -42.50 -11.58 -32.60
N GLN A 330 -42.38 -12.59 -33.47
CA GLN A 330 -43.43 -12.90 -34.44
C GLN A 330 -43.34 -14.38 -34.79
N SER A 331 -44.45 -15.09 -34.59
CA SER A 331 -44.72 -16.51 -34.90
C SER A 331 -44.44 -17.51 -33.77
N GLN A 332 -45.40 -17.65 -32.84
CA GLN A 332 -45.97 -18.97 -32.50
C GLN A 332 -47.17 -18.81 -31.57
N SER A 333 -48.34 -19.04 -32.14
CA SER A 333 -49.55 -19.41 -31.43
C SER A 333 -49.42 -20.85 -30.94
N GLN A 334 -49.40 -21.08 -29.63
CA GLN A 334 -50.06 -22.22 -29.00
C GLN A 334 -50.21 -22.04 -27.49
N SER A 335 -51.42 -22.32 -27.06
CA SER A 335 -52.03 -22.26 -25.73
C SER A 335 -51.39 -23.15 -24.68
N GLN A 336 -51.20 -22.64 -23.45
CA GLN A 336 -51.41 -23.36 -22.18
C GLN A 336 -51.42 -22.41 -20.96
N PRO A 337 -52.02 -22.82 -19.80
CA PRO A 337 -52.59 -21.92 -18.82
C PRO A 337 -51.65 -21.51 -17.67
N ALA A 338 -52.12 -20.49 -16.96
CA ALA A 338 -51.50 -19.74 -15.88
C ALA A 338 -50.84 -20.58 -14.78
N SER A 339 -49.60 -20.19 -14.47
CA SER A 339 -48.90 -20.47 -13.22
C SER A 339 -48.54 -19.12 -12.62
N ASP A 340 -49.24 -18.73 -11.56
CA ASP A 340 -48.95 -17.55 -10.75
C ASP A 340 -47.67 -17.82 -9.94
N SER A 341 -46.55 -17.31 -10.42
CA SER A 341 -45.33 -17.15 -9.62
C SER A 341 -45.04 -15.66 -9.45
N PRO A 342 -44.86 -15.16 -8.22
CA PRO A 342 -44.61 -13.74 -7.99
C PRO A 342 -43.22 -13.40 -8.52
N ALA A 343 -43.18 -12.59 -9.58
CA ALA A 343 -41.95 -12.00 -10.05
C ALA A 343 -41.33 -11.15 -8.94
N LEU A 344 -40.22 -11.63 -8.35
CA LEU A 344 -39.34 -10.79 -7.55
C LEU A 344 -38.85 -9.66 -8.46
N ALA A 345 -39.45 -8.48 -8.32
CA ALA A 345 -38.92 -7.26 -8.91
C ALA A 345 -37.58 -6.96 -8.22
N THR A 346 -36.49 -7.44 -8.82
CA THR A 346 -35.13 -7.00 -8.51
C THR A 346 -35.05 -5.53 -8.89
N THR A 347 -35.33 -4.67 -7.92
CA THR A 347 -35.07 -3.24 -8.01
C THR A 347 -33.57 -3.10 -8.18
N THR A 348 -33.13 -2.90 -9.42
CA THR A 348 -31.77 -2.48 -9.75
C THR A 348 -31.61 -1.06 -9.23
N GLY A 349 -31.41 -0.94 -7.92
CA GLY A 349 -31.12 0.31 -7.25
C GLY A 349 -29.92 0.93 -7.94
N SER A 350 -30.14 2.01 -8.68
CA SER A 350 -29.08 2.82 -9.24
C SER A 350 -28.27 3.36 -8.07
N MET A 351 -27.19 2.67 -7.71
CA MET A 351 -26.29 3.13 -6.66
C MET A 351 -25.70 4.45 -7.12
N ALA A 352 -26.09 5.53 -6.45
CA ALA A 352 -25.45 6.82 -6.62
C ALA A 352 -23.96 6.64 -6.31
N PRO A 353 -23.06 7.19 -7.13
CA PRO A 353 -21.64 7.10 -6.84
C PRO A 353 -21.34 7.81 -5.51
N PRO A 354 -20.29 7.38 -4.79
CA PRO A 354 -19.93 8.01 -3.53
C PRO A 354 -19.60 9.50 -3.75
N PRO A 355 -19.99 10.37 -2.81
CA PRO A 355 -19.60 11.78 -2.88
C PRO A 355 -18.08 11.88 -2.70
N LEU A 356 -17.41 12.63 -3.58
CA LEU A 356 -16.05 13.12 -3.39
C LEU A 356 -16.12 14.62 -3.19
N ALA A 357 -15.73 15.11 -2.00
CA ALA A 357 -15.82 16.53 -1.70
C ALA A 357 -14.61 17.30 -2.28
N HIS A 358 -13.41 16.76 -2.09
CA HIS A 358 -12.17 17.43 -2.46
C HIS A 358 -11.21 16.52 -3.24
N LEU A 359 -10.68 17.06 -4.33
CA LEU A 359 -9.52 16.52 -5.03
C LEU A 359 -8.39 17.54 -4.93
N ILE A 360 -7.27 17.16 -4.34
CA ILE A 360 -6.08 18.01 -4.22
C ILE A 360 -5.03 17.46 -5.17
N LEU A 361 -4.60 18.27 -6.12
CA LEU A 361 -3.50 17.98 -7.03
C LEU A 361 -2.29 18.80 -6.59
N ALA A 362 -1.35 18.20 -5.88
CA ALA A 362 -0.13 18.86 -5.45
C ALA A 362 1.03 18.52 -6.37
N VAL A 363 1.65 19.54 -6.96
CA VAL A 363 2.79 19.41 -7.87
C VAL A 363 3.92 20.26 -7.35
N GLY A 364 5.06 19.64 -7.09
CA GLY A 364 6.22 20.36 -6.58
C GLY A 364 7.49 19.55 -6.67
N TYR A 365 8.52 19.98 -5.96
CA TYR A 365 9.83 19.34 -5.96
C TYR A 365 10.46 19.37 -4.56
N ASP A 366 11.45 18.52 -4.33
CA ASP A 366 12.34 18.67 -3.17
C ASP A 366 13.14 19.97 -3.32
N ALA A 367 13.11 20.80 -2.29
CA ALA A 367 13.83 22.07 -2.27
C ALA A 367 15.33 21.90 -2.51
N ALA A 368 15.91 20.76 -2.12
CA ALA A 368 17.31 20.44 -2.38
C ALA A 368 17.63 20.25 -3.87
N ASP A 369 16.64 19.86 -4.68
CA ASP A 369 16.80 19.62 -6.11
C ASP A 369 16.40 20.83 -6.97
N ALA A 370 15.92 21.92 -6.36
CA ALA A 370 15.37 23.08 -7.05
C ALA A 370 16.34 23.68 -8.09
N ALA A 371 17.64 23.74 -7.77
CA ALA A 371 18.67 24.24 -8.68
C ALA A 371 18.84 23.31 -9.90
N SER A 372 18.99 22.00 -9.68
CA SER A 372 19.17 21.02 -10.75
C SER A 372 17.95 20.95 -11.68
N LEU A 373 16.74 21.01 -11.12
CA LEU A 373 15.51 21.06 -11.90
C LEU A 373 15.40 22.36 -12.69
N HIS A 374 15.81 23.49 -12.10
CA HIS A 374 15.81 24.77 -12.80
C HIS A 374 16.70 24.75 -14.04
N ASP A 375 17.93 24.24 -13.93
CA ASP A 375 18.84 24.13 -15.07
C ASP A 375 18.26 23.22 -16.16
N THR A 376 17.67 22.10 -15.74
CA THR A 376 17.01 21.14 -16.64
C THR A 376 15.85 21.80 -17.38
N TRP A 377 14.96 22.48 -16.67
CA TRP A 377 13.83 23.19 -17.25
C TRP A 377 14.27 24.33 -18.15
N GLN A 378 15.28 25.10 -17.76
CA GLN A 378 15.82 26.17 -18.60
C GLN A 378 16.44 25.63 -19.90
N SER A 379 17.18 24.51 -19.81
CA SER A 379 17.83 23.90 -20.96
C SER A 379 16.85 23.33 -21.99
N ALA A 380 15.63 23.01 -21.56
CA ALA A 380 14.59 22.43 -22.41
C ALA A 380 13.72 23.46 -23.16
N LEU A 381 13.94 24.76 -22.97
CA LEU A 381 12.98 25.79 -23.40
C LEU A 381 13.04 26.18 -24.88
N LEU A 382 11.96 25.79 -25.57
CA LEU A 382 11.14 26.69 -26.40
C LEU A 382 10.73 27.96 -25.62
N PRO A 383 10.38 29.09 -26.28
CA PRO A 383 10.12 30.38 -25.61
C PRO A 383 8.95 30.27 -24.61
N GLY A 384 9.25 30.35 -23.30
CA GLY A 384 8.22 30.18 -22.24
C GLY A 384 8.71 30.08 -20.78
N GLY A 385 10.01 29.86 -20.52
CA GLY A 385 10.68 30.18 -19.24
C GLY A 385 10.42 29.29 -18.02
N ASN A 386 9.18 28.87 -17.81
CA ASN A 386 8.71 28.32 -16.53
C ASN A 386 8.37 26.84 -16.69
N GLY A 387 8.57 26.05 -15.63
CA GLY A 387 8.21 24.64 -15.60
C GLY A 387 6.69 24.47 -15.73
N GLN A 388 6.21 24.48 -16.98
CA GLN A 388 4.78 24.40 -17.26
C GLN A 388 4.27 23.02 -16.85
N VAL A 389 3.27 23.02 -15.97
CA VAL A 389 2.55 21.82 -15.61
C VAL A 389 1.47 21.62 -16.67
N GLU A 390 1.73 20.72 -17.62
CA GLU A 390 0.75 20.31 -18.60
C GLU A 390 -0.20 19.28 -17.97
N VAL A 391 -1.42 19.68 -17.64
CA VAL A 391 -2.40 18.70 -17.17
C VAL A 391 -2.74 17.79 -18.32
N SER A 392 -2.27 16.54 -18.25
CA SER A 392 -2.27 15.66 -19.40
C SER A 392 -3.65 15.55 -20.05
N ALA A 393 -3.67 15.50 -21.39
CA ALA A 393 -4.85 15.11 -22.16
C ALA A 393 -5.44 13.78 -21.65
N THR A 394 -4.65 12.94 -20.99
CA THR A 394 -5.09 11.71 -20.32
C THR A 394 -6.03 12.00 -19.16
N LEU A 395 -5.69 12.91 -18.22
CA LEU A 395 -6.58 13.27 -17.11
C LEU A 395 -7.91 13.81 -17.61
N LEU A 396 -7.87 14.74 -18.58
CA LEU A 396 -9.09 15.30 -19.16
C LEU A 396 -9.91 14.23 -19.90
N ARG A 397 -9.27 13.29 -20.59
CA ARG A 397 -9.93 12.15 -21.24
C ARG A 397 -10.57 11.20 -20.22
N GLU A 398 -9.88 10.91 -19.12
CA GLU A 398 -10.42 10.11 -18.01
C GLU A 398 -11.65 10.80 -17.41
N LEU A 399 -11.56 12.09 -17.10
CA LEU A 399 -12.68 12.88 -16.58
C LEU A 399 -13.85 12.95 -17.55
N ALA A 400 -13.60 12.93 -18.87
CA ALA A 400 -14.65 12.88 -19.89
C ALA A 400 -15.44 11.55 -19.89
N THR A 401 -14.89 10.47 -19.31
CA THR A 401 -15.61 9.20 -19.18
C THR A 401 -16.63 9.24 -18.04
N GLU A 402 -17.73 8.50 -18.19
CA GLU A 402 -18.73 8.30 -17.13
C GLU A 402 -18.18 7.52 -15.92
N GLN A 403 -17.02 6.87 -16.06
CA GLN A 403 -16.39 6.11 -14.98
C GLN A 403 -15.93 6.98 -13.82
N TYR A 404 -15.69 8.27 -14.06
CA TYR A 404 -15.27 9.25 -13.05
C TYR A 404 -16.25 10.42 -12.92
N ALA A 405 -17.52 10.23 -13.29
CA ALA A 405 -18.52 11.30 -13.24
C ALA A 405 -18.62 11.96 -11.84
N TYR A 406 -18.45 11.17 -10.77
CA TYR A 406 -18.48 11.67 -9.39
C TYR A 406 -17.35 12.65 -9.07
N VAL A 407 -16.20 12.54 -9.76
CA VAL A 407 -15.05 13.43 -9.57
C VAL A 407 -15.35 14.83 -10.08
N ARG A 408 -16.23 14.98 -11.08
CA ARG A 408 -16.65 16.29 -11.62
C ARG A 408 -17.38 17.15 -10.58
N HIS A 409 -18.01 16.52 -9.59
CA HIS A 409 -18.69 17.22 -8.51
C HIS A 409 -17.76 17.64 -7.37
N ALA A 410 -16.51 17.17 -7.37
CA ALA A 410 -15.53 17.54 -6.37
C ALA A 410 -15.00 18.96 -6.61
N ALA A 411 -14.61 19.63 -5.53
CA ALA A 411 -13.78 20.82 -5.60
C ALA A 411 -12.32 20.41 -5.85
N LEU A 412 -11.75 20.85 -6.96
CA LEU A 412 -10.33 20.67 -7.28
C LEU A 412 -9.51 21.81 -6.66
N ARG A 413 -8.49 21.46 -5.89
CA ARG A 413 -7.44 22.40 -5.47
C ARG A 413 -6.12 21.98 -6.11
N VAL A 414 -5.51 22.86 -6.88
CA VAL A 414 -4.19 22.62 -7.47
C VAL A 414 -3.15 23.38 -6.65
N GLN A 415 -2.27 22.64 -5.99
CA GLN A 415 -1.17 23.21 -5.20
C GLN A 415 0.12 23.13 -6.02
N LEU A 416 0.73 24.28 -6.29
CA LEU A 416 1.96 24.39 -7.08
C LEU A 416 3.08 24.99 -6.25
N MET A 417 4.27 24.40 -6.31
CA MET A 417 5.47 25.06 -5.77
C MET A 417 5.91 26.25 -6.63
N PRO A 418 6.70 27.20 -6.08
CA PRO A 418 7.23 28.32 -6.85
C PRO A 418 7.87 27.88 -8.17
N ARG A 419 7.81 28.72 -9.21
CA ARG A 419 8.36 28.45 -10.56
C ARG A 419 7.61 27.40 -11.40
N LEU A 420 6.63 26.70 -10.81
CA LEU A 420 5.67 25.91 -11.57
C LEU A 420 4.45 26.78 -11.92
N ALA A 421 3.91 26.58 -13.12
CA ALA A 421 2.72 27.31 -13.54
C ALA A 421 1.82 26.40 -14.39
N LEU A 422 0.51 26.52 -14.18
CA LEU A 422 -0.49 26.00 -15.10
C LEU A 422 -0.66 26.95 -16.27
N ALA A 423 -0.67 26.42 -17.49
CA ALA A 423 -1.03 27.22 -18.65
C ALA A 423 -2.49 27.72 -18.52
N PRO A 424 -2.80 28.98 -18.91
CA PRO A 424 -4.16 29.52 -18.78
C PRO A 424 -5.24 28.66 -19.46
N GLY A 425 -4.89 28.06 -20.62
CA GLY A 425 -5.78 27.14 -21.33
C GLY A 425 -6.08 25.86 -20.54
N GLU A 426 -5.11 25.32 -19.81
CA GLU A 426 -5.33 24.14 -18.95
C GLU A 426 -6.25 24.47 -17.78
N LEU A 427 -6.04 25.62 -17.14
CA LEU A 427 -6.87 26.07 -16.03
C LEU A 427 -8.33 26.28 -16.48
N ALA A 428 -8.55 26.80 -17.68
CA ALA A 428 -9.88 26.91 -18.27
C ALA A 428 -10.53 25.53 -18.47
N ARG A 429 -9.81 24.57 -19.06
CA ARG A 429 -10.28 23.19 -19.25
C ARG A 429 -10.62 22.49 -17.94
N LEU A 430 -9.80 22.68 -16.91
CA LEU A 430 -10.10 22.16 -15.56
C LEU A 430 -11.39 22.76 -15.00
N ARG A 431 -11.59 24.07 -15.14
CA ARG A 431 -12.81 24.76 -14.67
C ARG A 431 -14.09 24.30 -15.39
N GLU A 432 -13.97 23.81 -16.61
CA GLU A 432 -15.09 23.20 -17.35
C GLU A 432 -15.43 21.79 -16.83
N CYS A 433 -14.46 21.09 -16.23
CA CYS A 433 -14.63 19.69 -15.81
C CYS A 433 -15.02 19.52 -14.33
N PHE A 434 -14.74 20.51 -13.47
CA PHE A 434 -14.92 20.43 -12.02
C PHE A 434 -15.90 21.48 -11.50
N ALA A 435 -16.60 21.16 -10.40
CA ALA A 435 -17.54 22.06 -9.76
C ALA A 435 -16.90 23.36 -9.26
N ALA A 436 -15.67 23.28 -8.76
CA ALA A 436 -14.85 24.41 -8.37
C ALA A 436 -13.37 24.08 -8.62
N VAL A 437 -12.59 25.08 -9.04
CA VAL A 437 -11.13 24.94 -9.20
C VAL A 437 -10.43 26.11 -8.54
N ASP A 438 -9.61 25.78 -7.56
CA ASP A 438 -8.72 26.71 -6.85
C ASP A 438 -7.26 26.38 -7.18
N VAL A 439 -6.41 27.42 -7.25
CA VAL A 439 -4.98 27.26 -7.49
C VAL A 439 -4.23 28.00 -6.39
N GLU A 440 -3.44 27.24 -5.64
CA GLU A 440 -2.69 27.71 -4.47
C GLU A 440 -1.20 27.53 -4.74
N GLU A 441 -0.41 28.57 -4.45
CA GLU A 441 1.04 28.44 -4.40
C GLU A 441 1.45 27.93 -3.01
N VAL A 442 2.28 26.89 -2.94
CA VAL A 442 2.73 26.26 -1.70
C VAL A 442 4.25 26.21 -1.61
N ASP A 443 4.82 26.51 -0.44
CA ASP A 443 6.28 26.48 -0.26
C ASP A 443 6.87 25.06 -0.27
N ARG A 444 6.04 24.05 0.03
CA ARG A 444 6.45 22.65 0.16
C ARG A 444 5.33 21.74 -0.31
N ILE A 445 5.72 20.64 -0.95
CA ILE A 445 4.80 19.55 -1.25
C ILE A 445 4.15 19.07 0.05
N PRO A 446 2.81 18.96 0.10
CA PRO A 446 2.14 18.39 1.26
C PRO A 446 2.60 16.95 1.46
N ARG A 447 2.88 16.59 2.71
CA ARG A 447 3.21 15.22 3.10
C ARG A 447 1.99 14.58 3.71
N ALA A 448 1.79 13.28 3.45
CA ALA A 448 0.78 12.50 4.15
C ALA A 448 0.98 12.72 5.66
N PRO A 449 -0.05 13.19 6.38
CA PRO A 449 0.10 13.53 7.79
C PRO A 449 0.21 12.26 8.62
N VAL A 450 1.45 11.84 8.85
CA VAL A 450 1.80 10.73 9.72
C VAL A 450 1.77 11.22 11.19
N PRO A 451 1.31 10.40 12.16
CA PRO A 451 1.43 10.71 13.59
C PRO A 451 2.80 11.23 13.99
N GLY A 452 2.82 12.19 14.92
CA GLY A 452 4.06 12.79 15.41
C GLY A 452 5.07 11.77 15.93
N CYS A 453 4.60 10.66 16.52
CA CYS A 453 5.44 9.56 16.99
C CYS A 453 6.21 8.82 15.87
N VAL A 454 5.95 9.14 14.60
CA VAL A 454 6.55 8.49 13.43
C VAL A 454 7.36 9.48 12.56
N ARG A 455 7.30 10.79 12.86
CA ARG A 455 7.69 11.86 11.91
C ARG A 455 9.17 12.01 11.61
N ASP A 456 10.10 11.61 12.48
CA ASP A 456 11.44 12.22 12.39
C ASP A 456 12.56 11.33 11.85
N GLU A 457 12.56 9.99 12.01
CA GLU A 457 13.66 9.14 11.51
C GLU A 457 13.21 7.74 11.05
N VAL A 458 11.94 7.40 11.27
CA VAL A 458 11.44 6.02 11.22
C VAL A 458 10.99 5.58 9.82
N LEU A 459 10.50 6.51 9.00
CA LEU A 459 9.90 6.21 7.69
C LEU A 459 10.75 6.63 6.49
N ALA A 460 11.91 7.25 6.68
CA ALA A 460 12.76 7.59 5.55
C ALA A 460 13.18 6.29 4.83
N PRO A 461 12.74 6.03 3.59
CA PRO A 461 13.16 4.84 2.84
C PRO A 461 14.69 4.81 2.69
N ARG A 462 15.30 6.00 2.65
CA ARG A 462 16.74 6.26 2.60
C ARG A 462 17.49 6.04 3.92
N ALA A 463 16.83 6.04 5.08
CA ALA A 463 17.51 5.75 6.35
C ALA A 463 17.78 4.25 6.53
N PHE A 464 17.15 3.41 5.71
CA PHE A 464 17.33 1.96 5.68
C PHE A 464 18.12 1.52 4.45
N VAL A 465 19.23 2.21 4.14
CA VAL A 465 20.29 1.58 3.34
C VAL A 465 20.85 0.42 4.19
N PRO A 466 21.01 -0.79 3.61
CA PRO A 466 21.73 -1.87 4.28
C PRO A 466 23.11 -1.37 4.76
N GLY A 467 23.26 -1.13 6.07
CA GLY A 467 24.49 -0.61 6.68
C GLY A 467 24.41 0.81 7.28
N SER A 468 23.25 1.51 7.28
CA SER A 468 23.16 2.91 7.73
C SER A 468 22.22 3.20 8.90
N VAL A 469 21.79 2.21 9.69
CA VAL A 469 21.26 2.51 11.04
C VAL A 469 22.46 2.66 11.96
N LEU A 470 23.03 3.87 12.03
CA LEU A 470 24.05 4.30 12.99
C LEU A 470 24.94 3.18 13.54
N CYS A 471 26.01 2.85 12.80
CA CYS A 471 27.26 2.43 13.41
C CYS A 471 27.88 3.60 14.17
#